data_AF-A0A1C6L9Y4-F1
#
_entry.id   AF-A0A1C6L9Y4-F1
#
_cell.length_a   1.000
_cell.length_b   1.000
_cell.length_c   1.000
_cell.angle_alpha   90.00
_cell.angle_beta   90.00
_cell.angle_gamma   90.00
#
_symmetry.space_group_name_H-M   'P 1'
#
loop_
_entity.id
_entity.type
_entity.pdbx_description
1 polymer ?
#
loop_
_entity_poly.entity_id
_entity_poly.type
_entity_poly.pdbx_seq_one_letter_code
_entity_poly.pdbx_strand_id
1 'polypeptide(L)'
;MRRECKELLKQNNKREKIINKFNIDIYTQMIVYMRESDIDEYTQELIRADLIEMIIDGQERGDDIKKVMGGNYKEICDEIINTFSKKSKKQRLMEILNTSLSSIWILGGISVIQTLIFDFSKEDKMHNYELSLGNLLSIIILTVIANIIIKYLCKNSFDSLNKNKTIEFLKVWIIAMIIIGSCLALSYYLDYVLIKVSIIYAIIFIIIVFCLERIVDSKI
;
A
#
# COMPACT_ATOMS: atom_id res chain seq x y z
N MET A 1 10.26 9.92 -3.35
CA MET A 1 9.37 11.07 -3.71
C MET A 1 10.04 12.46 -3.64
N ARG A 2 10.02 13.19 -4.77
CA ARG A 2 10.50 14.59 -4.93
C ARG A 2 9.71 15.63 -4.09
N ARG A 3 10.35 16.74 -3.72
CA ARG A 3 9.76 17.83 -2.91
C ARG A 3 8.50 18.42 -3.55
N GLU A 4 8.53 18.66 -4.85
CA GLU A 4 7.39 19.21 -5.60
C GLU A 4 6.15 18.32 -5.52
N CYS A 5 6.33 17.00 -5.71
CA CYS A 5 5.26 16.01 -5.56
C CYS A 5 4.67 16.01 -4.13
N LYS A 6 5.51 16.14 -3.11
CA LYS A 6 5.06 16.24 -1.71
C LYS A 6 4.23 17.50 -1.46
N GLU A 7 4.63 18.63 -2.04
CA GLU A 7 3.87 19.88 -1.91
C GLU A 7 2.54 19.82 -2.67
N LEU A 8 2.52 19.24 -3.87
CA LEU A 8 1.30 19.02 -4.63
C LEU A 8 0.32 18.10 -3.88
N LEU A 9 0.82 16.98 -3.34
CA LEU A 9 0.03 16.06 -2.51
C LEU A 9 -0.57 16.77 -1.29
N LYS A 10 0.18 17.64 -0.61
CA LYS A 10 -0.34 18.44 0.50
C LYS A 10 -1.44 19.42 0.05
N GLN A 11 -1.29 20.04 -1.11
CA GLN A 11 -2.29 20.95 -1.66
C GLN A 11 -3.57 20.19 -2.02
N ASN A 12 -3.45 19.06 -2.73
CA ASN A 12 -4.57 18.20 -3.07
C ASN A 12 -5.32 17.71 -1.83
N ASN A 13 -4.60 17.23 -0.81
CA ASN A 13 -5.21 16.82 0.46
C ASN A 13 -5.98 17.93 1.17
N LYS A 14 -5.60 19.21 0.97
CA LYS A 14 -6.35 20.35 1.51
C LYS A 14 -7.59 20.64 0.66
N ARG A 15 -7.45 20.67 -0.67
CA ARG A 15 -8.56 20.96 -1.60
C ARG A 15 -9.62 19.87 -1.58
N GLU A 16 -9.23 18.61 -1.46
CA GLU A 16 -10.15 17.45 -1.39
C GLU A 16 -11.18 17.60 -0.26
N LYS A 17 -10.83 18.27 0.84
CA LYS A 17 -11.77 18.49 1.96
C LYS A 17 -12.97 19.39 1.61
N ILE A 18 -12.89 20.11 0.50
CA ILE A 18 -13.95 20.97 -0.03
C ILE A 18 -14.98 20.14 -0.82
N ILE A 19 -14.60 18.95 -1.29
CA ILE A 19 -15.51 18.04 -1.99
C ILE A 19 -16.61 17.58 -1.03
N ASN A 20 -17.85 17.74 -1.47
CA ASN A 20 -19.02 17.42 -0.65
C ASN A 20 -19.23 15.89 -0.55
N LYS A 21 -20.09 15.47 0.39
CA LYS A 21 -20.38 14.05 0.63
C LYS A 21 -21.03 13.33 -0.56
N PHE A 22 -21.68 14.04 -1.48
CA PHE A 22 -22.33 13.44 -2.64
C PHE A 22 -21.31 13.02 -3.71
N ASN A 23 -20.23 13.79 -3.85
CA ASN A 23 -19.21 13.57 -4.87
C ASN A 23 -18.00 12.77 -4.37
N ILE A 24 -17.73 12.79 -3.05
CA ILE A 24 -16.51 12.22 -2.47
C ILE A 24 -16.37 10.70 -2.72
N ASP A 25 -17.47 9.95 -2.65
CA ASP A 25 -17.42 8.49 -2.81
C ASP A 25 -16.95 8.12 -4.23
N ILE A 26 -17.48 8.80 -5.26
CA ILE A 26 -17.11 8.56 -6.66
C ILE A 26 -15.68 9.00 -6.93
N TYR A 27 -15.32 10.22 -6.49
CA TYR A 27 -13.96 10.73 -6.59
C TYR A 27 -12.95 9.77 -5.95
N THR A 28 -13.25 9.24 -4.77
CA THR A 28 -12.40 8.28 -4.07
C THR A 28 -12.17 7.03 -4.92
N GLN A 29 -13.21 6.48 -5.55
CA GLN A 29 -13.03 5.31 -6.43
C GLN A 29 -12.18 5.60 -7.66
N MET A 30 -12.29 6.80 -8.23
CA MET A 30 -11.45 7.23 -9.35
C MET A 30 -9.98 7.26 -8.94
N ILE A 31 -9.64 7.88 -7.80
CA ILE A 31 -8.26 7.94 -7.31
C ILE A 31 -7.75 6.54 -6.96
N VAL A 32 -8.57 5.70 -6.31
CA VAL A 32 -8.21 4.32 -5.97
C VAL A 32 -7.98 3.48 -7.23
N TYR A 33 -8.79 3.65 -8.28
CA TYR A 33 -8.61 2.97 -9.55
C TYR A 33 -7.31 3.37 -10.24
N MET A 34 -7.04 4.67 -10.31
CA MET A 34 -5.83 5.21 -10.93
C MET A 34 -4.54 4.86 -10.16
N ARG A 35 -4.61 4.59 -8.86
CA ARG A 35 -3.44 4.26 -8.04
C ARG A 35 -2.66 3.04 -8.55
N GLU A 36 -3.36 2.02 -9.06
CA GLU A 36 -2.72 0.84 -9.65
C GLU A 36 -2.28 1.03 -11.11
N SER A 37 -2.50 2.21 -11.69
CA SER A 37 -2.05 2.48 -13.04
C SER A 37 -0.53 2.60 -13.11
N ASP A 38 0.00 2.36 -14.31
CA ASP A 38 1.41 2.59 -14.61
C ASP A 38 1.76 4.09 -14.76
N ILE A 39 0.93 5.04 -14.30
CA ILE A 39 1.25 6.48 -14.34
C ILE A 39 2.21 6.83 -13.20
N ASP A 40 3.19 7.70 -13.43
CA ASP A 40 4.09 8.15 -12.35
C ASP A 40 3.37 8.96 -11.26
N GLU A 41 3.87 8.89 -10.02
CA GLU A 41 3.19 9.50 -8.85
C GLU A 41 2.93 11.00 -9.01
N TYR A 42 3.87 11.74 -9.62
CA TYR A 42 3.72 13.18 -9.80
C TYR A 42 2.59 13.50 -10.78
N THR A 43 2.56 12.80 -11.92
CA THR A 43 1.45 12.92 -12.88
C THR A 43 0.13 12.45 -12.28
N GLN A 44 0.10 11.40 -11.46
CA GLN A 44 -1.11 11.01 -10.74
C GLN A 44 -1.63 12.14 -9.83
N GLU A 45 -0.74 12.84 -9.12
CA GLU A 45 -1.13 13.99 -8.29
C GLU A 45 -1.54 15.21 -9.12
N LEU A 46 -1.02 15.40 -10.33
CA LEU A 46 -1.52 16.43 -11.25
C LEU A 46 -2.94 16.11 -11.71
N ILE A 47 -3.19 14.89 -12.18
CA ILE A 47 -4.54 14.43 -12.56
C ILE A 47 -5.51 14.58 -11.38
N ARG A 48 -5.06 14.24 -10.17
CA ARG A 48 -5.87 14.41 -8.96
C ARG A 48 -6.21 15.88 -8.70
N ALA A 49 -5.26 16.80 -8.92
CA ALA A 49 -5.52 18.23 -8.79
C ALA A 49 -6.60 18.70 -9.78
N ASP A 50 -6.49 18.29 -11.05
CA ASP A 50 -7.44 18.64 -12.11
C ASP A 50 -8.84 18.08 -11.83
N LEU A 51 -8.93 16.82 -11.37
CA LEU A 51 -10.20 16.20 -10.99
C LEU A 51 -10.86 16.93 -9.80
N ILE A 52 -10.07 17.29 -8.77
CA ILE A 52 -10.59 18.04 -7.62
C ILE A 52 -11.16 19.39 -8.09
N GLU A 53 -10.44 20.12 -8.93
CA GLU A 53 -10.86 21.43 -9.45
C GLU A 53 -12.15 21.31 -10.26
N MET A 54 -12.20 20.37 -11.21
CA MET A 54 -13.39 20.10 -12.00
C MET A 54 -14.63 19.77 -11.15
N ILE A 55 -14.44 19.00 -10.07
CA ILE A 55 -15.52 18.66 -9.13
C ILE A 55 -15.97 19.89 -8.35
N ILE A 56 -15.05 20.70 -7.83
CA ILE A 56 -15.36 21.91 -7.07
C ILE A 56 -16.13 22.91 -7.95
N ASP A 57 -15.68 23.15 -9.17
CA ASP A 57 -16.37 24.04 -10.13
C ASP A 57 -17.78 23.55 -10.47
N GLY A 58 -17.98 22.23 -10.54
CA GLY A 58 -19.30 21.62 -10.65
C GLY A 58 -20.17 21.93 -9.44
N GLN A 59 -19.65 21.68 -8.24
CA GLN A 59 -20.35 21.93 -6.98
C GLN A 59 -20.78 23.38 -6.81
N GLU A 60 -19.94 24.34 -7.19
CA GLU A 60 -20.27 25.78 -7.11
C GLU A 60 -21.43 26.16 -8.03
N ARG A 61 -21.60 25.45 -9.15
CA ARG A 61 -22.74 25.60 -10.06
C ARG A 61 -23.98 24.80 -9.64
N GLY A 62 -23.89 24.05 -8.54
CA GLY A 62 -24.95 23.15 -8.07
C GLY A 62 -25.03 21.83 -8.83
N ASP A 63 -24.00 21.49 -9.61
CA ASP A 63 -23.90 20.25 -10.36
C ASP A 63 -23.18 19.17 -9.53
N ASP A 64 -23.64 17.92 -9.64
CA ASP A 64 -22.94 16.77 -9.09
C ASP A 64 -21.89 16.22 -10.06
N ILE A 65 -21.00 15.38 -9.56
CA ILE A 65 -19.93 14.77 -10.36
C ILE A 65 -20.47 13.97 -11.54
N LYS A 66 -21.69 13.44 -11.44
CA LYS A 66 -22.36 12.71 -12.53
C LYS A 66 -22.75 13.62 -13.67
N LYS A 67 -23.27 14.81 -13.37
CA LYS A 67 -23.61 15.82 -14.36
C LYS A 67 -22.37 16.43 -15.00
N VAL A 68 -21.28 16.59 -14.24
CA VAL A 68 -20.00 17.11 -14.74
C VAL A 68 -19.29 16.11 -15.65
N MET A 69 -19.28 14.83 -15.29
CA MET A 69 -18.45 13.80 -15.95
C MET A 69 -19.27 12.75 -16.74
N GLY A 70 -20.59 12.83 -16.80
CA GLY A 70 -21.42 11.92 -17.62
C GLY A 70 -21.61 10.51 -17.04
N GLY A 71 -21.12 10.22 -15.83
CA GLY A 71 -21.44 9.01 -15.08
C GLY A 71 -20.67 7.73 -15.45
N ASN A 72 -19.85 7.73 -16.51
CA ASN A 72 -19.01 6.58 -16.88
C ASN A 72 -17.58 6.73 -16.37
N TYR A 73 -17.42 6.79 -15.05
CA TYR A 73 -16.15 7.13 -14.40
C TYR A 73 -15.00 6.16 -14.70
N LYS A 74 -15.31 4.88 -14.92
CA LYS A 74 -14.30 3.88 -15.24
C LYS A 74 -13.69 4.14 -16.62
N GLU A 75 -14.52 4.38 -17.63
CA GLU A 75 -14.04 4.71 -18.98
C GLU A 75 -13.22 5.98 -18.99
N ILE A 76 -13.63 7.00 -18.23
CA ILE A 76 -12.86 8.24 -18.07
C ILE A 76 -11.49 7.96 -17.45
N CYS A 77 -11.43 7.15 -16.39
CA CYS A 77 -10.15 6.77 -15.80
C CYS A 77 -9.29 5.95 -16.78
N ASP A 78 -9.88 5.04 -17.55
CA ASP A 78 -9.15 4.26 -18.56
C ASP A 78 -8.60 5.16 -19.68
N GLU A 79 -9.35 6.16 -20.13
CA GLU A 79 -8.90 7.16 -21.11
C GLU A 79 -7.75 8.01 -20.57
N ILE A 80 -7.86 8.50 -19.32
CA ILE A 80 -6.79 9.20 -18.63
C ILE A 80 -5.53 8.32 -18.60
N ILE A 81 -5.64 7.08 -18.12
CA ILE A 81 -4.50 6.15 -18.01
C ILE A 81 -3.84 5.86 -19.36
N ASN A 82 -4.61 5.80 -20.43
CA ASN A 82 -4.09 5.55 -21.77
C ASN A 82 -3.45 6.79 -22.42
N THR A 83 -3.82 7.99 -21.98
CA THR A 83 -3.30 9.26 -22.50
C THR A 83 -1.92 9.60 -21.92
N PHE A 84 -1.69 9.29 -20.64
CA PHE A 84 -0.43 9.64 -19.97
C PHE A 84 0.69 8.64 -20.20
N SER A 85 1.94 9.14 -20.13
CA SER A 85 3.12 8.30 -20.26
C SER A 85 3.23 7.29 -19.13
N LYS A 86 3.40 6.02 -19.48
CA LYS A 86 3.60 4.94 -18.51
C LYS A 86 5.00 4.97 -17.93
N LYS A 87 5.12 4.51 -16.68
CA LYS A 87 6.37 4.29 -15.96
C LYS A 87 7.34 3.50 -16.81
N SER A 88 8.58 3.97 -16.85
CA SER A 88 9.67 3.25 -17.49
C SER A 88 9.94 1.92 -16.76
N LYS A 89 10.54 0.95 -17.47
CA LYS A 89 10.97 -0.32 -16.87
C LYS A 89 11.88 -0.12 -15.64
N LYS A 90 12.71 0.94 -15.66
CA LYS A 90 13.59 1.32 -14.54
C LYS A 90 12.80 1.78 -13.31
N GLN A 91 11.79 2.63 -13.50
CA GLN A 91 10.91 3.08 -12.41
C GLN A 91 10.17 1.90 -11.80
N ARG A 92 9.60 1.02 -12.64
CA ARG A 92 8.93 -0.20 -12.17
C ARG A 92 9.86 -1.12 -11.38
N LEU A 93 11.10 -1.28 -11.82
CA LEU A 93 12.09 -2.06 -11.08
C LEU A 93 12.44 -1.41 -9.74
N MET A 94 12.63 -0.10 -9.71
CA MET A 94 12.90 0.65 -8.48
C MET A 94 11.73 0.54 -7.49
N GLU A 95 10.49 0.59 -7.96
CA GLU A 95 9.30 0.40 -7.12
C GLU A 95 9.27 -1.00 -6.51
N ILE A 96 9.49 -2.05 -7.32
CA ILE A 96 9.54 -3.43 -6.82
C ILE A 96 10.64 -3.59 -5.77
N LEU A 97 11.83 -3.02 -6.02
CA LEU A 97 12.94 -3.03 -5.07
C LEU A 97 12.58 -2.29 -3.78
N ASN A 98 11.96 -1.12 -3.89
CA ASN A 98 11.52 -0.32 -2.75
C ASN A 98 10.51 -1.10 -1.91
N THR A 99 9.44 -1.62 -2.51
CA THR A 99 8.41 -2.42 -1.82
C THR A 99 9.01 -3.67 -1.17
N SER A 100 9.98 -4.32 -1.81
CA SER A 100 10.66 -5.49 -1.26
C SER A 100 11.50 -5.11 -0.03
N LEU A 101 12.29 -4.03 -0.11
CA LEU A 101 13.06 -3.53 1.03
C LEU A 101 12.14 -3.10 2.18
N SER A 102 11.03 -2.39 1.89
CA SER A 102 10.04 -2.01 2.89
C SER A 102 9.45 -3.22 3.59
N SER A 103 9.10 -4.27 2.83
CA SER A 103 8.58 -5.52 3.39
C SER A 103 9.59 -6.19 4.33
N ILE A 104 10.86 -6.24 3.94
CA ILE A 104 11.92 -6.88 4.72
C ILE A 104 12.15 -6.16 6.06
N TRP A 105 12.30 -4.83 6.06
CA TRP A 105 12.59 -4.12 7.32
C TRP A 105 11.37 -4.04 8.23
N ILE A 106 10.15 -3.92 7.69
CA ILE A 106 8.93 -3.88 8.52
C ILE A 106 8.70 -5.25 9.17
N LEU A 107 8.68 -6.33 8.37
CA LEU A 107 8.39 -7.67 8.89
C LEU A 107 9.54 -8.20 9.75
N GLY A 108 10.80 -7.91 9.37
CA GLY A 108 11.97 -8.20 10.19
C GLY A 108 11.98 -7.39 11.49
N GLY A 109 11.55 -6.13 11.45
CA GLY A 109 11.38 -5.30 12.65
C GLY A 109 10.36 -5.90 13.61
N ILE A 110 9.20 -6.31 13.09
CA ILE A 110 8.15 -6.97 13.87
C ILE A 110 8.67 -8.28 14.49
N SER A 111 9.39 -9.11 13.74
CA SER A 111 9.92 -10.38 14.26
C SER A 111 10.95 -10.17 15.38
N VAL A 112 11.87 -9.19 15.23
CA VAL A 112 12.84 -8.86 16.27
C VAL A 112 12.15 -8.32 17.53
N ILE A 113 11.14 -7.46 17.38
CA ILE A 113 10.35 -6.97 18.52
C ILE A 113 9.63 -8.13 19.24
N GLN A 114 9.07 -9.08 18.49
CA GLN A 114 8.45 -10.28 19.07
C GLN A 114 9.45 -11.11 19.88
N THR A 115 10.66 -11.33 19.36
CA THR A 115 11.74 -12.02 20.09
C THR A 115 12.10 -11.27 21.37
N LEU A 116 12.27 -9.94 21.31
CA LEU A 116 12.58 -9.12 22.50
C LEU A 116 11.50 -9.20 23.59
N ILE A 117 10.22 -9.17 23.20
CA ILE A 117 9.09 -9.30 24.14
C ILE A 117 9.11 -10.68 24.80
N PHE A 118 9.35 -11.74 24.03
CA PHE A 118 9.35 -13.11 24.53
C PHE A 118 10.54 -13.38 25.46
N ASP A 119 11.73 -12.89 25.11
CA ASP A 119 12.94 -13.00 25.93
C ASP A 119 12.79 -12.23 27.26
N PHE A 120 12.22 -11.01 27.21
CA PHE A 120 11.93 -10.24 28.41
C PHE A 120 10.93 -10.94 29.33
N SER A 121 9.94 -11.64 28.77
CA SER A 121 8.95 -12.38 29.54
C SER A 121 9.49 -13.66 30.20
N LYS A 122 10.67 -14.15 29.80
CA LYS A 122 11.27 -15.41 30.28
C LYS A 122 12.43 -15.23 31.28
N GLU A 123 12.76 -14.00 31.66
CA GLU A 123 13.94 -13.66 32.52
C GLU A 123 15.27 -14.23 32.00
N ASP A 124 15.35 -14.54 30.71
CA ASP A 124 16.53 -15.16 30.11
C ASP A 124 17.44 -14.12 29.45
N LYS A 125 18.75 -14.37 29.44
CA LYS A 125 19.74 -13.45 28.87
C LYS A 125 19.51 -13.31 27.35
N MET A 126 19.67 -12.07 26.84
CA MET A 126 19.49 -11.68 25.43
C MET A 126 19.90 -12.81 24.48
N HIS A 127 18.89 -13.46 23.88
CA HIS A 127 19.11 -14.65 23.08
C HIS A 127 19.55 -14.31 21.65
N ASN A 128 19.95 -15.36 20.93
CA ASN A 128 20.13 -15.29 19.50
C ASN A 128 18.76 -15.11 18.83
N TYR A 129 18.69 -14.22 17.85
CA TYR A 129 17.59 -14.17 16.91
C TYR A 129 17.62 -15.40 16.01
N GLU A 130 16.51 -16.13 15.98
CA GLU A 130 16.34 -17.34 15.18
C GLU A 130 15.35 -17.08 14.04
N LEU A 131 15.83 -17.20 12.81
CA LEU A 131 14.98 -17.14 11.62
C LEU A 131 14.64 -18.57 11.18
N SER A 132 13.38 -18.98 11.38
CA SER A 132 12.87 -20.25 10.87
C SER A 132 12.45 -20.15 9.39
N LEU A 133 12.45 -21.30 8.70
CA LEU A 133 11.94 -21.42 7.34
C LEU A 133 10.46 -21.00 7.23
N GLY A 134 9.64 -21.34 8.22
CA GLY A 134 8.24 -20.92 8.31
C GLY A 134 8.09 -19.40 8.33
N ASN A 135 8.94 -18.70 9.08
CA ASN A 135 8.93 -17.22 9.14
C ASN A 135 9.30 -16.61 7.78
N LEU A 136 10.34 -17.13 7.14
CA LEU A 136 10.78 -16.63 5.83
C LEU A 136 9.72 -16.85 4.75
N LEU A 137 9.09 -18.02 4.71
CA LEU A 137 7.99 -18.31 3.78
C LEU A 137 6.77 -17.44 4.06
N SER A 138 6.43 -17.23 5.33
CA SER A 138 5.30 -16.38 5.73
C SER A 138 5.49 -14.94 5.26
N ILE A 139 6.71 -14.39 5.37
CA ILE A 139 7.05 -13.05 4.87
C ILE A 139 6.81 -12.95 3.36
N ILE A 140 7.34 -13.90 2.59
CA ILE A 140 7.20 -13.92 1.13
C ILE A 140 5.72 -14.02 0.73
N ILE A 141 5.00 -14.96 1.33
CA ILE A 141 3.57 -15.19 1.06
C ILE A 141 2.76 -13.94 1.39
N LEU A 142 3.00 -13.32 2.55
CA LEU A 142 2.28 -12.12 2.99
C LEU A 142 2.50 -10.96 2.01
N THR A 143 3.74 -10.73 1.57
CA THR A 143 4.05 -9.68 0.59
C THR A 143 3.37 -9.95 -0.75
N VAL A 144 3.39 -11.18 -1.26
CA VAL A 144 2.74 -11.53 -2.53
C VAL A 144 1.22 -11.36 -2.44
N ILE A 145 0.60 -11.89 -1.38
CA ILE A 145 -0.84 -11.81 -1.18
C ILE A 145 -1.29 -10.36 -1.01
N ALA A 146 -0.56 -9.54 -0.24
CA ALA A 146 -0.88 -8.13 -0.07
C ALA A 146 -0.94 -7.38 -1.41
N ASN A 147 0.05 -7.60 -2.29
CA ASN A 147 0.07 -6.99 -3.62
C ASN A 147 -1.10 -7.48 -4.50
N ILE A 148 -1.44 -8.77 -4.45
CA ILE A 148 -2.60 -9.31 -5.18
C ILE A 148 -3.89 -8.66 -4.70
N ILE A 149 -4.07 -8.54 -3.39
CA ILE A 149 -5.26 -7.94 -2.77
C ILE A 149 -5.39 -6.47 -3.17
N ILE A 150 -4.33 -5.67 -3.01
CA ILE A 150 -4.35 -4.25 -3.37
C ILE A 150 -4.72 -4.08 -4.85
N LYS A 151 -4.06 -4.84 -5.73
CA LYS A 151 -4.35 -4.81 -7.17
C LYS A 151 -5.80 -5.17 -7.49
N TYR A 152 -6.34 -6.18 -6.83
CA TYR A 152 -7.73 -6.59 -6.99
C TYR A 152 -8.70 -5.50 -6.51
N LEU A 153 -8.45 -4.92 -5.33
CA LEU A 153 -9.29 -3.87 -4.74
C LEU A 153 -9.32 -2.63 -5.61
N CYS A 154 -8.17 -2.18 -6.09
CA CYS A 154 -8.07 -1.01 -6.93
C CYS A 154 -8.72 -1.22 -8.30
N LYS A 155 -8.55 -2.38 -8.94
CA LYS A 155 -9.18 -2.67 -10.23
C LYS A 155 -10.71 -2.78 -10.14
N ASN A 156 -11.22 -3.24 -9.00
CA ASN A 156 -12.65 -3.41 -8.77
C ASN A 156 -13.23 -2.29 -7.88
N SER A 157 -12.55 -1.15 -7.78
CA SER A 157 -12.91 -0.03 -6.90
C SER A 157 -14.33 0.46 -7.20
N PHE A 158 -14.67 0.65 -8.48
CA PHE A 158 -16.01 1.08 -8.90
C PHE A 158 -17.13 0.09 -8.57
N ASP A 159 -16.84 -1.22 -8.48
CA ASP A 159 -17.86 -2.20 -8.10
C ASP A 159 -18.26 -2.10 -6.61
N SER A 160 -17.44 -1.43 -5.79
CA SER A 160 -17.73 -1.24 -4.35
C SER A 160 -18.84 -0.21 -4.10
N LEU A 161 -19.09 0.71 -5.04
CA LEU A 161 -20.12 1.76 -4.90
C LEU A 161 -21.53 1.20 -4.72
N ASN A 162 -21.82 0.05 -5.32
CA ASN A 162 -23.14 -0.57 -5.32
C ASN A 162 -23.29 -1.70 -4.28
N LYS A 163 -22.26 -1.94 -3.47
CA LYS A 163 -22.22 -3.07 -2.52
C LYS A 163 -22.47 -2.60 -1.08
N ASN A 164 -23.01 -3.51 -0.27
CA ASN A 164 -23.22 -3.25 1.15
C ASN A 164 -21.87 -3.21 1.89
N LYS A 165 -21.52 -2.04 2.45
CA LYS A 165 -20.27 -1.78 3.16
C LYS A 165 -19.98 -2.79 4.28
N THR A 166 -21.01 -3.28 4.99
CA THR A 166 -20.82 -4.27 6.07
C THR A 166 -20.43 -5.65 5.54
N ILE A 167 -21.00 -6.06 4.41
CA ILE A 167 -20.68 -7.33 3.76
C ILE A 167 -19.27 -7.29 3.16
N GLU A 168 -18.87 -6.17 2.56
CA GLU A 168 -17.49 -6.01 2.07
C GLU A 168 -16.47 -6.03 3.21
N PHE A 169 -16.76 -5.32 4.31
CA PHE A 169 -15.92 -5.37 5.50
C PHE A 169 -15.76 -6.80 6.03
N LEU A 170 -16.87 -7.55 6.16
CA LEU A 170 -16.83 -8.92 6.65
C LEU A 170 -16.02 -9.85 5.72
N LYS A 171 -16.15 -9.69 4.40
CA LYS A 171 -15.35 -10.44 3.42
C LYS A 171 -13.86 -10.18 3.58
N VAL A 172 -13.46 -8.91 3.65
CA VAL A 172 -12.04 -8.53 3.84
C VAL A 172 -11.52 -9.05 5.18
N TRP A 173 -12.32 -8.97 6.24
CA TRP A 173 -11.96 -9.46 7.56
C TRP A 173 -11.75 -10.98 7.59
N ILE A 174 -12.63 -11.76 6.98
CA ILE A 174 -12.48 -13.23 6.88
C ILE A 174 -11.21 -13.58 6.09
N ILE A 175 -10.96 -12.91 4.96
CA ILE A 175 -9.75 -13.12 4.16
C ILE A 175 -8.50 -12.83 4.99
N ALA A 176 -8.47 -11.71 5.73
CA ALA A 176 -7.35 -11.36 6.60
C ALA A 176 -7.11 -12.41 7.68
N MET A 177 -8.17 -12.91 8.33
CA MET A 177 -8.07 -13.96 9.34
C MET A 177 -7.50 -15.26 8.78
N ILE A 178 -7.91 -15.66 7.58
CA ILE A 178 -7.38 -16.86 6.90
C ILE A 178 -5.89 -16.70 6.61
N ILE A 179 -5.47 -15.54 6.11
CA ILE A 179 -4.06 -15.25 5.81
C ILE A 179 -3.21 -15.29 7.08
N ILE A 180 -3.64 -14.59 8.14
CA ILE A 180 -2.93 -14.55 9.42
C ILE A 180 -2.85 -15.95 10.02
N GLY A 181 -3.96 -16.69 10.05
CA GLY A 181 -4.01 -18.06 10.56
C GLY A 181 -3.08 -19.00 9.78
N SER A 182 -3.04 -18.88 8.44
CA SER A 182 -2.11 -19.64 7.60
C SER A 182 -0.66 -19.31 7.91
N CYS A 183 -0.30 -18.03 8.07
CA CYS A 183 1.07 -17.63 8.41
C CYS A 183 1.50 -18.16 9.78
N LEU A 184 0.63 -18.08 10.79
CA LEU A 184 0.90 -18.63 12.11
C LEU A 184 1.07 -20.15 12.06
N ALA A 185 0.24 -20.85 11.29
CA ALA A 185 0.39 -22.29 11.09
C ALA A 185 1.72 -22.63 10.40
N LEU A 186 2.11 -21.93 9.34
CA LEU A 186 3.42 -22.12 8.69
C LEU A 186 4.58 -21.88 9.65
N SER A 187 4.51 -20.81 10.44
CA SER A 187 5.54 -20.48 11.43
C SER A 187 5.66 -21.57 12.51
N TYR A 188 4.52 -22.12 12.96
CA TYR A 188 4.49 -23.16 13.98
C TYR A 188 4.94 -24.55 13.47
N TYR A 189 4.50 -24.97 12.29
CA TYR A 189 4.81 -26.30 11.75
C TYR A 189 6.19 -26.38 11.06
N LEU A 190 6.73 -25.26 10.59
CA LEU A 190 8.04 -25.19 9.92
C LEU A 190 9.04 -24.44 10.80
N ASP A 191 9.27 -24.94 12.01
CA ASP A 191 10.17 -24.36 13.01
C ASP A 191 11.67 -24.61 12.72
N TYR A 192 12.01 -25.21 11.57
CA TYR A 192 13.39 -25.43 11.16
C TYR A 192 14.19 -24.13 11.09
N VAL A 193 15.17 -23.99 11.99
CA VAL A 193 15.97 -22.77 12.13
C VAL A 193 17.06 -22.73 11.05
N LEU A 194 16.95 -21.75 10.15
CA LEU A 194 17.91 -21.53 9.07
C LEU A 194 19.11 -20.71 9.53
N ILE A 195 18.86 -19.67 10.32
CA ILE A 195 19.87 -18.69 10.71
C ILE A 195 19.71 -18.41 12.20
N LYS A 196 20.81 -18.57 12.95
CA LYS A 196 20.94 -18.13 14.34
C LYS A 196 22.00 -17.04 14.39
N VAL A 197 21.60 -15.82 14.77
CA VAL A 197 22.50 -14.67 14.87
C VAL A 197 22.23 -13.93 16.17
N SER A 198 23.23 -13.24 16.74
CA SER A 198 22.96 -12.35 17.87
C SER A 198 21.92 -11.30 17.47
N ILE A 199 21.00 -11.01 18.38
CA ILE A 199 19.91 -10.04 18.16
C ILE A 199 20.42 -8.64 17.78
N ILE A 200 21.63 -8.27 18.23
CA ILE A 200 22.28 -7.01 17.88
C ILE A 200 22.57 -6.95 16.37
N TYR A 201 23.06 -8.03 15.77
CA TYR A 201 23.32 -8.09 14.33
C TYR A 201 22.02 -8.05 13.52
N ALA A 202 20.95 -8.68 14.02
CA ALA A 202 19.63 -8.61 13.39
C ALA A 202 19.08 -7.17 13.37
N ILE A 203 19.21 -6.44 14.49
CA ILE A 203 18.82 -5.03 14.58
C ILE A 203 19.64 -4.16 13.62
N ILE A 204 20.97 -4.34 13.61
CA ILE A 204 21.86 -3.59 12.70
C ILE A 204 21.47 -3.86 11.24
N PHE A 205 21.19 -5.11 10.88
CA PHE A 205 20.75 -5.47 9.53
C PHE A 205 19.45 -4.75 9.14
N ILE A 206 18.44 -4.74 10.03
CA ILE A 206 17.17 -4.05 9.77
C ILE A 206 17.38 -2.55 9.57
N ILE A 207 18.24 -1.92 10.39
CA ILE A 207 18.57 -0.49 10.24
C ILE A 207 19.25 -0.23 8.90
N ILE A 208 20.17 -1.09 8.47
CA ILE A 208 20.82 -0.97 7.16
C ILE A 208 19.79 -1.07 6.03
N VAL A 209 18.89 -2.06 6.08
CA VAL A 209 17.83 -2.23 5.07
C VAL A 209 16.90 -1.02 5.05
N PHE A 210 16.52 -0.48 6.21
CA PHE A 210 15.73 0.76 6.31
C PHE A 210 16.45 1.95 5.68
N CYS A 211 17.73 2.15 5.95
CA CYS A 211 18.52 3.22 5.34
C CYS A 211 18.63 3.06 3.81
N LEU A 212 18.82 1.83 3.32
CA LEU A 212 18.84 1.53 1.90
C LEU A 212 17.50 1.84 1.23
N GLU A 213 16.38 1.46 1.86
CA GLU A 213 15.04 1.78 1.40
C GLU A 213 14.85 3.29 1.25
N ARG A 214 15.25 4.08 2.26
CA ARG A 214 15.18 5.55 2.19
C ARG A 214 16.01 6.15 1.05
N ILE A 215 17.17 5.57 0.77
CA ILE A 215 18.01 6.00 -0.36
C ILE A 215 17.33 5.67 -1.69
N VAL A 216 16.73 4.49 -1.81
CA VAL A 216 15.99 4.08 -3.01
C VAL A 216 14.76 4.97 -3.22
N ASP A 217 13.94 5.20 -2.19
CA ASP A 217 12.78 6.10 -2.23
C ASP A 217 13.16 7.52 -2.64
N SER A 218 14.33 8.02 -2.22
CA SER A 218 14.80 9.35 -2.65
C SER A 218 15.08 9.46 -4.16
N LYS A 219 15.33 8.34 -4.84
CA LYS A 219 15.64 8.26 -6.27
C LYS A 219 14.42 7.94 -7.15
N ILE A 220 13.29 7.60 -6.52
CA ILE A 220 11.96 7.44 -7.13
C ILE A 220 11.24 8.80 -7.10
#